data_AF-A0A2G9SKE0-F1
#
_entry.id   AF-A0A2G9SKE0-F1
#
_cell.length_a   1.000
_cell.length_b   1.000
_cell.length_c   1.000
_cell.angle_alpha   90.00
_cell.angle_beta   90.00
_cell.angle_gamma   90.00
#
_symmetry.space_group_name_H-M   'P 1'
#
loop_
_entity.id
_entity.type
_entity.pdbx_description
1 polymer ?
#
loop_
_entity_poly.entity_id
_entity_poly.type
_entity_poly.pdbx_seq_one_letter_code
_entity_poly.pdbx_strand_id
1 'polypeptide(L)'
;MDRKLQEIQSWQQLDQSKIISQILQESEIQKVAFEALQLKKDLMHRQIREQILLIEAELLHLTQLEVKRQDLDTEALQLTMFSLTQEVISEQRRALSELLQQLLKDKKQREEELLAVLLEMDAKSEAKQENYWLIQYQRLLNQKPLSLRLQEEGLEEELVNLLRDLSAEKYLPIFAHHRFSLEMLEKMVPADLKKIGVEEVGLQISIIERAKETRRHRKAEMDKLTPSQPEPSSPAASDLSPTAPPDLLPDVANSNSECVVCMEREPTFTKSRGFSALYRHPLVNFCIV
;
A
#
# COMPACT_ATOMS: atom_id res chain seq x y z
N MET A 1 -80.12 19.22 131.96
CA MET A 1 -79.85 19.48 130.52
C MET A 1 -78.71 18.62 130.00
N ASP A 2 -77.74 18.25 130.84
CA ASP A 2 -76.51 17.56 130.41
C ASP A 2 -76.68 16.13 129.88
N ARG A 3 -77.59 15.31 130.45
CA ARG A 3 -77.81 13.92 130.00
C ARG A 3 -78.25 13.80 128.53
N LYS A 4 -79.17 14.66 128.08
CA LYS A 4 -79.65 14.66 126.68
C LYS A 4 -78.58 15.11 125.70
N LEU A 5 -77.74 16.07 126.11
CA LEU A 5 -76.61 16.53 125.31
C LEU A 5 -75.57 15.42 125.15
N GLN A 6 -75.34 14.65 126.20
CA GLN A 6 -74.41 13.50 126.23
C GLN A 6 -74.91 12.32 125.37
N GLU A 7 -76.23 12.05 125.39
CA GLU A 7 -76.85 11.06 124.50
C GLU A 7 -76.73 11.46 123.02
N ILE A 8 -77.02 12.73 122.68
CA ILE A 8 -76.88 13.25 121.31
C ILE A 8 -75.42 13.15 120.84
N GLN A 9 -74.47 13.53 121.70
CA GLN A 9 -73.04 13.42 121.40
C GLN A 9 -72.63 11.96 121.17
N SER A 10 -73.14 11.01 121.96
CA SER A 10 -72.86 9.58 121.79
C SER A 10 -73.40 9.01 120.47
N TRP A 11 -74.60 9.43 120.06
CA TRP A 11 -75.20 9.07 118.77
C TRP A 11 -74.41 9.65 117.60
N GLN A 12 -73.98 10.90 117.72
CA GLN A 12 -73.18 11.57 116.70
C GLN A 12 -71.79 10.92 116.55
N GLN A 13 -71.17 10.50 117.65
CA GLN A 13 -69.91 9.74 117.63
C GLN A 13 -70.09 8.35 117.02
N LEU A 14 -71.19 7.66 117.32
CA LEU A 14 -71.53 6.37 116.71
C LEU A 14 -71.74 6.52 115.20
N ASP A 15 -72.48 7.53 114.77
CA ASP A 15 -72.73 7.81 113.35
C ASP A 15 -71.43 8.18 112.61
N GLN A 16 -70.62 9.06 113.20
CA GLN A 16 -69.28 9.37 112.69
C GLN A 16 -68.40 8.12 112.60
N SER A 17 -68.41 7.25 113.61
CA SER A 17 -67.61 6.01 113.59
C SER A 17 -68.08 5.05 112.48
N LYS A 18 -69.39 4.96 112.24
CA LYS A 18 -69.95 4.16 111.14
C LYS A 18 -69.55 4.71 109.77
N ILE A 19 -69.68 6.02 109.57
CA ILE A 19 -69.28 6.69 108.33
C ILE A 19 -67.77 6.48 108.09
N ILE A 20 -66.94 6.68 109.12
CA ILE A 20 -65.49 6.45 109.02
C ILE A 20 -65.20 4.98 108.65
N SER A 21 -65.88 4.02 109.28
CA SER A 21 -65.68 2.60 108.97
C SER A 21 -66.08 2.24 107.53
N GLN A 22 -67.17 2.83 107.02
CA GLN A 22 -67.59 2.64 105.63
C GLN A 22 -66.60 3.24 104.65
N ILE A 23 -66.12 4.47 104.89
CA ILE A 23 -65.10 5.12 104.05
C ILE A 23 -63.81 4.29 104.03
N LEU A 24 -63.38 3.77 105.19
CA LEU A 24 -62.20 2.91 105.26
C LEU A 24 -62.39 1.64 104.43
N GLN A 25 -63.53 0.96 104.57
CA GLN A 25 -63.85 -0.23 103.79
C GLN A 25 -63.92 0.05 102.28
N GLU A 26 -64.57 1.13 101.87
CA GLU A 26 -64.61 1.55 100.46
C GLU A 26 -63.21 1.88 99.94
N SER A 27 -62.36 2.51 100.76
CA SER A 27 -60.98 2.81 100.39
C SER A 27 -60.15 1.54 100.17
N GLU A 28 -60.38 0.50 100.95
CA GLU A 28 -59.72 -0.80 100.78
C GLU A 28 -60.18 -1.48 99.49
N ILE A 29 -61.49 -1.48 99.21
CA ILE A 29 -62.04 -2.06 97.98
C ILE A 29 -61.52 -1.31 96.75
N GLN A 30 -61.45 0.03 96.79
CA GLN A 30 -60.91 0.84 95.70
C GLN A 30 -59.42 0.57 95.45
N LYS A 31 -58.62 0.39 96.50
CA LYS A 31 -57.20 0.02 96.38
C LYS A 31 -57.05 -1.32 95.66
N VAL A 32 -57.79 -2.34 96.09
CA VAL A 32 -57.75 -3.67 95.47
C VAL A 32 -58.21 -3.61 94.01
N ALA A 33 -59.27 -2.84 93.70
CA ALA A 33 -59.74 -2.65 92.33
C ALA A 33 -58.69 -1.95 91.45
N PHE A 34 -57.99 -0.95 91.98
CA PHE A 34 -56.92 -0.25 91.28
C PHE A 34 -55.72 -1.16 91.02
N GLU A 35 -55.31 -1.96 92.01
CA GLU A 35 -54.25 -2.96 91.86
C GLU A 35 -54.59 -3.99 90.77
N ALA A 36 -55.84 -4.48 90.74
CA ALA A 36 -56.31 -5.40 89.70
C ALA A 36 -56.26 -4.78 88.29
N LEU A 37 -56.66 -3.50 88.16
CA LEU A 37 -56.56 -2.77 86.89
C LEU A 37 -55.12 -2.56 86.46
N GLN A 38 -54.23 -2.25 87.40
CA GLN A 38 -52.81 -2.07 87.14
C GLN A 38 -52.17 -3.37 86.64
N LEU A 39 -52.46 -4.51 87.29
CA LEU A 39 -51.98 -5.83 86.84
C LEU A 39 -52.48 -6.18 85.44
N LYS A 40 -53.76 -5.91 85.14
CA LYS A 40 -54.32 -6.11 83.79
C LYS A 40 -53.60 -5.24 82.76
N LYS A 41 -53.35 -3.98 83.08
CA LYS A 41 -52.61 -3.06 82.22
C LYS A 41 -51.19 -3.60 81.97
N ASP A 42 -50.48 -4.00 83.01
CA ASP A 42 -49.11 -4.50 82.90
C ASP A 42 -49.03 -5.78 82.05
N LEU A 43 -50.00 -6.68 82.19
CA LEU A 43 -50.12 -7.88 81.37
C LEU A 43 -50.31 -7.51 79.89
N MET A 44 -51.24 -6.60 79.58
CA MET A 44 -51.44 -6.12 78.22
C MET A 44 -50.17 -5.48 77.63
N HIS A 45 -49.44 -4.68 78.42
CA HIS A 45 -48.19 -4.08 77.96
C HIS A 45 -47.09 -5.12 77.74
N ARG A 46 -47.04 -6.19 78.55
CA ARG A 46 -46.12 -7.32 78.32
C ARG A 46 -46.47 -8.05 77.03
N GLN A 47 -47.74 -8.39 76.81
CA GLN A 47 -48.19 -9.04 75.58
C GLN A 47 -47.85 -8.21 74.34
N ILE A 48 -48.10 -6.90 74.36
CA ILE A 48 -47.74 -6.01 73.25
C ILE A 48 -46.22 -6.02 73.01
N ARG A 49 -45.41 -5.93 74.08
CA ARG A 49 -43.95 -6.00 73.95
C ARG A 49 -43.47 -7.32 73.35
N GLU A 50 -44.04 -8.44 73.79
CA GLU A 50 -43.71 -9.77 73.26
C GLU A 50 -44.07 -9.88 71.77
N GLN A 51 -45.24 -9.38 71.37
CA GLN A 51 -45.66 -9.34 69.96
C GLN A 51 -44.74 -8.45 69.12
N ILE A 52 -44.34 -7.28 69.62
CA ILE A 52 -43.40 -6.40 68.93
C ILE A 52 -42.07 -7.12 68.72
N LEU A 53 -41.53 -7.79 69.75
CA LEU A 53 -40.27 -8.52 69.64
C LEU A 53 -40.33 -9.67 68.61
N LEU A 54 -41.47 -10.36 68.54
CA LEU A 54 -41.68 -11.40 67.53
C LEU A 54 -41.69 -10.81 66.11
N ILE A 55 -42.42 -9.71 65.91
CA ILE A 55 -42.47 -9.01 64.62
C ILE A 55 -41.09 -8.48 64.24
N GLU A 56 -40.35 -7.89 65.17
CA GLU A 56 -38.98 -7.40 64.93
C GLU A 56 -38.04 -8.55 64.51
N ALA A 57 -38.15 -9.72 65.16
CA ALA A 57 -37.36 -10.89 64.80
C ALA A 57 -37.73 -11.42 63.39
N GLU A 58 -39.02 -11.48 63.05
CA GLU A 58 -39.48 -11.89 61.73
C GLU A 58 -39.05 -10.89 60.64
N LEU A 59 -39.18 -9.59 60.89
CA LEU A 59 -38.74 -8.55 59.96
C LEU A 59 -37.23 -8.62 59.73
N LEU A 60 -36.44 -8.77 60.80
CA LEU A 60 -35.00 -8.95 60.70
C LEU A 60 -34.66 -10.20 59.88
N HIS A 61 -35.38 -11.29 60.08
CA HIS A 61 -35.19 -12.51 59.29
C HIS A 61 -35.52 -12.31 57.80
N LEU A 62 -36.63 -11.63 57.48
CA LEU A 62 -37.02 -11.30 56.11
C LEU A 62 -35.98 -10.40 55.43
N THR A 63 -35.51 -9.34 56.11
CA THR A 63 -34.47 -8.47 55.57
C THR A 63 -33.17 -9.24 55.28
N GLN A 64 -32.77 -10.17 56.14
CA GLN A 64 -31.62 -11.03 55.87
C GLN A 64 -31.82 -11.91 54.62
N LEU A 65 -33.02 -12.45 54.42
CA LEU A 65 -33.34 -13.23 53.23
C LEU A 65 -33.36 -12.36 51.96
N GLU A 66 -33.88 -11.14 52.04
CA GLU A 66 -33.89 -10.18 50.93
C GLU A 66 -32.47 -9.79 50.51
N VAL A 67 -31.59 -9.50 51.47
CA VAL A 67 -30.18 -9.21 51.20
C VAL A 67 -29.50 -10.41 50.54
N LYS A 68 -29.66 -11.62 51.09
CA LYS A 68 -29.09 -12.83 50.49
C LYS A 68 -29.59 -13.09 49.07
N ARG A 69 -30.88 -12.82 48.79
CA ARG A 69 -31.42 -12.95 47.43
C ARG A 69 -30.79 -11.93 46.50
N GLN A 70 -30.67 -10.67 46.92
CA GLN A 70 -30.02 -9.62 46.13
C GLN A 70 -28.56 -9.96 45.84
N ASP A 71 -27.81 -10.46 46.83
CA ASP A 71 -26.41 -10.88 46.65
C ASP A 71 -26.31 -11.95 45.54
N LEU A 72 -27.13 -13.00 45.62
CA LEU A 72 -27.18 -14.06 44.60
C LEU A 72 -27.60 -13.54 43.21
N ASP A 73 -28.57 -12.62 43.15
CA ASP A 73 -29.01 -12.00 41.90
C ASP A 73 -27.85 -11.19 41.26
N THR A 74 -27.07 -10.46 42.07
CA THR A 74 -25.91 -9.71 41.58
C THR A 74 -24.79 -10.64 41.10
N GLU A 75 -24.51 -11.73 41.80
CA GLU A 75 -23.54 -12.74 41.39
C GLU A 75 -23.96 -13.41 40.07
N ALA A 76 -25.24 -13.76 39.92
CA ALA A 76 -25.78 -14.33 38.70
C ALA A 76 -25.70 -13.36 37.52
N LEU A 77 -26.02 -12.08 37.73
CA LEU A 77 -25.87 -11.03 36.72
C LEU A 77 -24.40 -10.83 36.32
N GLN A 78 -23.49 -10.84 37.29
CA GLN A 78 -22.05 -10.72 37.02
C GLN A 78 -21.54 -11.91 36.22
N LEU A 79 -21.94 -13.14 36.56
CA LEU A 79 -21.58 -14.36 35.84
C LEU A 79 -22.11 -14.35 34.41
N THR A 80 -23.37 -13.97 34.20
CA THR A 80 -23.97 -13.89 32.86
C THR A 80 -23.28 -12.83 32.01
N MET A 81 -23.02 -11.64 32.56
CA MET A 81 -22.26 -10.59 31.88
C MET A 81 -20.82 -11.02 31.56
N PHE A 82 -20.14 -11.69 32.50
CA PHE A 82 -18.80 -12.22 32.27
C PHE A 82 -18.78 -13.24 31.13
N SER A 83 -19.75 -14.16 31.09
CA SER A 83 -19.88 -15.13 29.98
C SER A 83 -20.10 -14.44 28.63
N LEU A 84 -21.00 -13.45 28.58
CA LEU A 84 -21.32 -12.72 27.36
C LEU A 84 -20.13 -11.91 26.83
N THR A 85 -19.41 -11.23 27.73
CA THR A 85 -18.20 -10.48 27.36
C THR A 85 -17.09 -11.41 26.88
N GLN A 86 -16.92 -12.56 27.53
CA GLN A 86 -15.94 -13.57 27.12
C GLN A 86 -16.25 -14.11 25.72
N GLU A 87 -17.52 -14.38 25.42
CA GLU A 87 -17.98 -14.83 24.11
C GLU A 87 -17.65 -13.78 23.02
N VAL A 88 -18.06 -12.52 23.23
CA VAL A 88 -17.77 -11.42 22.30
C VAL A 88 -16.28 -11.23 22.08
N ILE A 89 -15.46 -11.27 23.14
CA ILE A 89 -14.00 -11.15 23.02
C ILE A 89 -13.43 -12.33 22.23
N SER A 90 -13.95 -13.54 22.43
CA SER A 90 -13.50 -14.73 21.70
C SER A 90 -13.82 -14.65 20.20
N GLU A 91 -15.00 -14.15 19.84
CA GLU A 91 -15.40 -13.92 18.46
C GLU A 91 -14.53 -12.85 17.80
N GLN A 92 -14.28 -11.73 18.48
CA GLN A 92 -13.39 -10.68 17.98
C GLN A 92 -11.97 -11.18 17.74
N ARG A 93 -11.41 -11.94 18.69
CA ARG A 93 -10.08 -12.57 18.54
C ARG A 93 -10.06 -13.54 17.35
N ARG A 94 -11.12 -14.31 17.17
CA ARG A 94 -11.25 -15.23 16.04
C ARG A 94 -11.26 -14.48 14.71
N ALA A 95 -12.12 -13.47 14.56
CA ALA A 95 -12.23 -12.69 13.33
C ALA A 95 -10.91 -11.99 12.97
N LEU A 96 -10.22 -11.39 13.96
CA LEU A 96 -8.91 -10.77 13.75
C LEU A 96 -7.84 -11.80 13.36
N SER A 97 -7.89 -13.01 13.94
CA SER A 97 -6.96 -14.08 13.60
C SER A 97 -7.18 -14.59 12.17
N GLU A 98 -8.44 -14.76 11.76
CA GLU A 98 -8.82 -15.15 10.40
C GLU A 98 -8.37 -14.09 9.39
N LEU A 99 -8.59 -12.80 9.67
CA LEU A 99 -8.11 -11.70 8.84
C LEU A 99 -6.59 -11.68 8.74
N LEU A 100 -5.88 -11.86 9.86
CA LEU A 100 -4.41 -11.90 9.87
C LEU A 100 -3.88 -13.07 9.05
N GLN A 101 -4.50 -14.26 9.16
CA GLN A 101 -4.15 -15.42 8.33
C GLN A 101 -4.34 -15.13 6.85
N GLN A 102 -5.44 -14.47 6.47
CA GLN A 102 -5.70 -14.08 5.09
C GLN A 102 -4.64 -13.08 4.59
N LEU A 103 -4.32 -12.05 5.37
CA LEU A 103 -3.30 -11.06 5.00
C LEU A 103 -1.91 -11.67 4.84
N LEU A 104 -1.54 -12.62 5.70
CA LEU A 104 -0.26 -13.34 5.56
C LEU A 104 -0.22 -14.18 4.28
N LYS A 105 -1.34 -14.81 3.92
CA LYS A 105 -1.47 -15.57 2.66
C LYS A 105 -1.37 -14.65 1.45
N ASP A 106 -2.10 -13.53 1.45
CA ASP A 106 -2.09 -12.56 0.36
C ASP A 106 -0.70 -11.91 0.20
N LYS A 107 -0.02 -11.61 1.31
CA LYS A 107 1.36 -11.12 1.30
C LYS A 107 2.29 -12.12 0.61
N LYS A 108 2.24 -13.39 1.02
CA LYS A 108 3.08 -14.44 0.43
C LYS A 108 2.78 -14.61 -1.06
N GLN A 109 1.51 -14.61 -1.45
CA GLN A 109 1.12 -14.70 -2.85
C GLN A 109 1.69 -13.53 -3.68
N ARG A 110 1.58 -12.29 -3.18
CA ARG A 110 2.18 -11.13 -3.86
C ARG A 110 3.69 -11.22 -3.96
N GLU A 111 4.37 -11.71 -2.93
CA GLU A 111 5.82 -11.92 -2.97
C GLU A 111 6.19 -12.94 -4.07
N GLU A 112 5.45 -14.04 -4.20
CA GLU A 112 5.63 -15.04 -5.26
C GLU A 112 5.37 -14.45 -6.66
N GLU A 113 4.30 -13.66 -6.83
CA GLU A 113 3.99 -12.96 -8.08
C GLU A 113 5.10 -11.98 -8.48
N LEU A 114 5.61 -11.18 -7.53
CA LEU A 114 6.70 -10.24 -7.78
C LEU A 114 8.01 -10.95 -8.15
N LEU A 115 8.34 -12.05 -7.46
CA LEU A 115 9.51 -12.87 -7.79
C LEU A 115 9.39 -13.47 -9.19
N ALA A 116 8.21 -13.95 -9.57
CA ALA A 116 7.96 -14.47 -10.91
C ALA A 116 8.16 -13.38 -11.98
N VAL A 117 7.64 -12.17 -11.76
CA VAL A 117 7.84 -11.05 -12.69
C VAL A 117 9.31 -10.66 -12.81
N LEU A 118 10.06 -10.62 -11.70
CA LEU A 118 11.49 -10.33 -11.74
C LEU A 118 12.26 -11.37 -12.55
N LEU A 119 11.99 -12.67 -12.33
CA LEU A 119 12.61 -13.75 -13.11
C LEU A 119 12.29 -13.65 -14.60
N GLU A 120 11.04 -13.31 -14.95
CA GLU A 120 10.67 -13.07 -16.34
C GLU A 120 11.40 -11.86 -16.93
N MET A 121 11.56 -10.78 -16.17
CA MET A 121 12.28 -9.58 -16.60
C MET A 121 13.76 -9.88 -16.81
N ASP A 122 14.39 -10.64 -15.91
CA ASP A 122 15.79 -11.05 -16.00
C ASP A 122 16.02 -11.92 -17.24
N ALA A 123 15.20 -12.96 -17.45
CA ALA A 123 15.28 -13.81 -18.63
C ALA A 123 15.08 -13.02 -19.94
N LYS A 124 14.13 -12.07 -19.97
CA LYS A 124 13.92 -11.17 -21.12
C LYS A 124 15.12 -10.21 -21.29
N SER A 125 15.76 -9.79 -20.21
CA SER A 125 16.90 -8.87 -20.25
C SER A 125 18.17 -9.54 -20.76
N GLU A 126 18.47 -10.77 -20.31
CA GLU A 126 19.61 -11.57 -20.78
C GLU A 126 19.48 -11.83 -22.27
N ALA A 127 18.32 -12.32 -22.72
CA ALA A 127 18.05 -12.52 -24.14
C ALA A 127 18.18 -11.22 -24.95
N LYS A 128 17.69 -10.09 -24.45
CA LYS A 128 17.83 -8.78 -25.13
C LYS A 128 19.28 -8.31 -25.18
N GLN A 129 20.04 -8.51 -24.11
CA GLN A 129 21.44 -8.12 -24.02
C GLN A 129 22.32 -8.95 -24.95
N GLU A 130 22.12 -10.27 -24.99
CA GLU A 130 22.79 -11.17 -25.94
C GLU A 130 22.52 -10.75 -27.39
N ASN A 131 21.25 -10.50 -27.72
CA ASN A 131 20.86 -10.02 -29.05
C ASN A 131 21.49 -8.65 -29.37
N TYR A 132 21.54 -7.72 -28.40
CA TYR A 132 22.17 -6.42 -28.59
C TYR A 132 23.65 -6.57 -28.96
N TRP A 133 24.43 -7.32 -28.19
CA TRP A 133 25.85 -7.50 -28.45
C TRP A 133 26.11 -8.21 -29.77
N LEU A 134 25.30 -9.23 -30.10
CA LEU A 134 25.41 -9.94 -31.37
C LEU A 134 25.15 -9.00 -32.55
N ILE A 135 24.10 -8.16 -32.47
CA ILE A 135 23.79 -7.16 -33.50
C ILE A 135 24.89 -6.11 -33.60
N GLN A 136 25.44 -5.63 -32.49
CA GLN A 136 26.55 -4.65 -32.51
C GLN A 136 27.82 -5.25 -33.10
N TYR A 137 28.15 -6.48 -32.74
CA TYR A 137 29.30 -7.18 -33.30
C TYR A 137 29.15 -7.42 -34.80
N GLN A 138 27.97 -7.85 -35.25
CA GLN A 138 27.67 -8.00 -36.68
C GLN A 138 27.76 -6.66 -37.42
N ARG A 139 27.27 -5.56 -36.82
CA ARG A 139 27.41 -4.21 -37.39
C ARG A 139 28.88 -3.82 -37.51
N LEU A 140 29.69 -4.11 -36.51
CA LEU A 140 31.13 -3.81 -36.54
C LEU A 140 31.84 -4.59 -37.65
N LEU A 141 31.56 -5.90 -37.79
CA LEU A 141 32.12 -6.72 -38.86
C LEU A 141 31.67 -6.25 -40.25
N ASN A 142 30.41 -5.81 -40.38
CA ASN A 142 29.87 -5.33 -41.64
C ASN A 142 30.31 -3.90 -41.99
N GLN A 143 30.87 -3.15 -41.04
CA GLN A 143 31.36 -1.80 -41.28
C GLN A 143 32.75 -1.84 -41.92
N LYS A 144 32.81 -1.55 -43.22
CA LYS A 144 34.07 -1.28 -43.90
C LYS A 144 34.68 0.02 -43.36
N PRO A 145 35.94 0.01 -42.87
CA PRO A 145 36.55 1.21 -42.30
C PRO A 145 36.61 2.33 -43.35
N LEU A 146 36.30 3.56 -42.93
CA LEU A 146 36.18 4.72 -43.82
C LEU A 146 37.44 4.95 -44.67
N SER A 147 38.62 4.67 -44.13
CA SER A 147 39.90 4.77 -44.86
C SER A 147 39.97 3.83 -46.07
N LEU A 148 39.43 2.61 -45.96
CA LEU A 148 39.38 1.68 -47.09
C LEU A 148 38.35 2.10 -48.13
N ARG A 149 37.22 2.68 -47.70
CA ARG A 149 36.21 3.21 -48.64
C ARG A 149 36.75 4.37 -49.48
N LEU A 150 37.35 5.37 -48.82
CA LEU A 150 37.96 6.52 -49.52
C LEU A 150 39.09 6.08 -50.46
N GLN A 151 39.83 5.03 -50.12
CA GLN A 151 40.92 4.54 -50.94
C GLN A 151 40.41 3.77 -52.17
N GLU A 152 39.29 3.07 -52.05
CA GLU A 152 38.63 2.37 -53.17
C GLU A 152 37.89 3.33 -54.11
N GLU A 153 37.28 4.39 -53.58
CA GLU A 153 36.69 5.47 -54.39
C GLU A 153 37.74 6.19 -55.26
N GLY A 154 39.02 6.14 -54.87
CA GLY A 154 40.14 6.66 -55.65
C GLY A 154 40.65 5.75 -56.76
N LEU A 155 40.07 4.55 -56.95
CA LEU A 155 40.40 3.65 -58.06
C LEU A 155 39.59 3.99 -59.31
N GLU A 156 40.12 3.67 -60.48
CA GLU A 156 39.40 3.81 -61.75
C GLU A 156 38.12 2.95 -61.74
N GLU A 157 36.96 3.52 -62.07
CA GLU A 157 35.66 2.82 -62.06
C GLU A 157 35.67 1.57 -62.96
N GLU A 158 36.39 1.65 -64.07
CA GLU A 158 36.64 0.54 -65.00
C GLU A 158 37.39 -0.64 -64.36
N LEU A 159 38.32 -0.36 -63.44
CA LEU A 159 39.06 -1.39 -62.69
C LEU A 159 38.16 -2.04 -61.63
N VAL A 160 37.30 -1.27 -60.97
CA VAL A 160 36.31 -1.78 -60.01
C VAL A 160 35.29 -2.68 -60.71
N ASN A 161 34.81 -2.28 -61.88
CA ASN A 161 33.89 -3.07 -62.69
C ASN A 161 34.54 -4.36 -63.21
N LEU A 162 35.80 -4.30 -63.67
CA LEU A 162 36.55 -5.49 -64.07
C LEU A 162 36.71 -6.50 -62.91
N LEU A 163 37.03 -6.01 -61.71
CA LEU A 163 37.16 -6.88 -60.54
C LEU A 163 35.81 -7.44 -60.08
N ARG A 164 34.71 -6.69 -60.24
CA ARG A 164 33.34 -7.17 -60.01
C ARG A 164 32.95 -8.27 -61.01
N ASP A 165 33.22 -8.07 -62.30
CA ASP A 165 32.93 -9.05 -63.35
C ASP A 165 33.68 -10.37 -63.14
N LEU A 166 34.90 -10.29 -62.59
CA LEU A 166 35.73 -11.45 -62.23
C LEU A 166 35.42 -12.01 -60.82
N SER A 167 34.41 -11.50 -60.13
CA SER A 167 34.06 -11.88 -58.74
C SER A 167 35.22 -11.79 -57.75
N ALA A 168 36.13 -10.84 -57.99
CA ALA A 168 37.38 -10.65 -57.26
C ALA A 168 37.33 -9.45 -56.29
N GLU A 169 36.13 -9.05 -55.84
CA GLU A 169 35.90 -7.88 -54.97
C GLU A 169 36.67 -7.95 -53.64
N LYS A 170 36.95 -9.17 -53.14
CA LYS A 170 37.77 -9.41 -51.94
C LYS A 170 39.18 -8.81 -52.01
N TYR A 171 39.71 -8.60 -53.22
CA TYR A 171 41.03 -8.01 -53.42
C TYR A 171 40.99 -6.49 -53.60
N LEU A 172 39.82 -5.85 -53.72
CA LEU A 172 39.69 -4.40 -53.89
C LEU A 172 40.50 -3.56 -52.87
N PRO A 173 40.50 -3.89 -51.56
CA PRO A 173 41.29 -3.13 -50.58
C PRO A 173 42.80 -3.17 -50.86
N ILE A 174 43.30 -4.30 -51.39
CA ILE A 174 44.71 -4.49 -51.72
C ILE A 174 45.06 -3.66 -52.96
N PHE A 175 44.19 -3.68 -53.97
CA PHE A 175 44.40 -2.86 -55.17
C PHE A 175 44.32 -1.36 -54.86
N ALA A 176 43.41 -0.98 -53.95
CA ALA A 176 43.27 0.36 -53.42
C ALA A 176 44.53 0.78 -52.66
N HIS A 177 45.08 -0.11 -51.81
CA HIS A 177 46.29 0.14 -51.04
C HIS A 177 47.47 0.56 -51.93
N HIS A 178 47.66 -0.17 -53.03
CA HIS A 178 48.77 0.03 -53.96
C HIS A 178 48.47 1.00 -55.11
N ARG A 179 47.26 1.59 -55.16
CA ARG A 179 46.81 2.52 -56.22
C ARG A 179 47.08 2.02 -57.64
N PHE A 180 46.70 0.77 -57.92
CA PHE A 180 46.86 0.25 -59.29
C PHE A 180 45.97 1.01 -60.27
N SER A 181 46.54 1.41 -61.40
CA SER A 181 45.81 1.87 -62.58
C SER A 181 45.78 0.76 -63.64
N LEU A 182 44.81 0.84 -64.56
CA LEU A 182 44.76 -0.07 -65.72
C LEU A 182 46.05 -0.03 -66.55
N GLU A 183 46.75 1.10 -66.55
CA GLU A 183 48.04 1.26 -67.24
C GLU A 183 49.17 0.46 -66.61
N MET A 184 49.16 0.34 -65.27
CA MET A 184 50.13 -0.45 -64.53
C MET A 184 49.85 -1.93 -64.76
N LEU A 185 48.58 -2.33 -64.74
CA LEU A 185 48.13 -3.71 -64.88
C LEU A 185 48.44 -4.33 -66.25
N GLU A 186 48.48 -3.52 -67.32
CA GLU A 186 48.90 -3.97 -68.66
C GLU A 186 50.37 -4.42 -68.73
N LYS A 187 51.24 -3.77 -67.94
CA LYS A 187 52.69 -4.02 -67.94
C LYS A 187 53.11 -5.13 -66.98
N MET A 188 52.19 -5.62 -66.16
CA MET A 188 52.47 -6.61 -65.12
C MET A 188 52.42 -8.04 -65.64
N VAL A 189 53.22 -8.91 -65.00
CA VAL A 189 53.25 -10.35 -65.23
C VAL A 189 52.47 -11.04 -64.10
N PRO A 190 51.81 -12.20 -64.31
CA PRO A 190 51.07 -12.92 -63.26
C PRO A 190 51.87 -13.15 -61.97
N ALA A 191 53.19 -13.30 -62.08
CA ALA A 191 54.10 -13.44 -60.94
C ALA A 191 54.14 -12.20 -60.01
N ASP A 192 53.84 -11.01 -60.53
CA ASP A 192 53.80 -9.78 -59.73
C ASP A 192 52.49 -9.65 -58.97
N LEU A 193 51.36 -10.07 -59.55
CA LEU A 193 50.07 -10.16 -58.84
C LEU A 193 50.12 -11.17 -57.69
N LYS A 194 50.90 -12.24 -57.84
CA LYS A 194 51.14 -13.21 -56.75
C LYS A 194 51.84 -12.58 -55.55
N LYS A 195 52.80 -11.66 -55.77
CA LYS A 195 53.53 -10.97 -54.68
C LYS A 195 52.65 -9.99 -53.89
N ILE A 196 51.56 -9.54 -54.50
CA ILE A 196 50.61 -8.59 -53.92
C ILE A 196 49.50 -9.32 -53.13
N GLY A 197 49.48 -10.66 -53.16
CA GLY A 197 48.52 -11.47 -52.39
C GLY A 197 47.34 -12.01 -53.20
N VAL A 198 47.38 -11.92 -54.54
CA VAL A 198 46.43 -12.64 -55.40
C VAL A 198 46.99 -14.04 -55.64
N GLU A 199 46.54 -15.04 -54.87
CA GLU A 199 47.13 -16.40 -54.91
C GLU A 199 46.58 -17.27 -56.05
N GLU A 200 45.38 -16.97 -56.54
CA GLU A 200 44.68 -17.74 -57.56
C GLU A 200 45.26 -17.48 -58.96
N VAL A 201 45.97 -18.47 -59.52
CA VAL A 201 46.67 -18.36 -60.83
C VAL A 201 45.69 -18.05 -61.97
N GLY A 202 44.47 -18.61 -61.93
CA GLY A 202 43.43 -18.32 -62.92
C GLY A 202 42.98 -16.86 -62.89
N LEU A 203 42.72 -16.32 -61.69
CA LEU A 203 42.37 -14.90 -61.53
C LEU A 203 43.51 -13.97 -61.97
N GLN A 204 44.78 -14.31 -61.69
CA GLN A 204 45.92 -13.49 -62.12
C GLN A 204 45.95 -13.29 -63.64
N ILE A 205 45.73 -14.38 -64.40
CA ILE A 205 45.75 -14.34 -65.87
C ILE A 205 44.52 -13.59 -66.38
N SER A 206 43.33 -13.91 -65.86
CA SER A 206 42.08 -13.25 -66.27
C SER A 206 42.07 -11.76 -65.98
N ILE A 207 42.64 -11.31 -64.86
CA ILE A 207 42.75 -9.89 -64.51
C ILE A 207 43.64 -9.15 -65.52
N ILE A 208 44.80 -9.70 -65.88
CA ILE A 208 45.75 -9.05 -66.82
C ILE A 208 45.19 -9.04 -68.25
N GLU A 209 44.57 -10.14 -68.69
CA GLU A 209 43.97 -10.24 -70.02
C GLU A 209 42.79 -9.28 -70.17
N ARG A 210 41.88 -9.25 -69.17
CA ARG A 210 40.72 -8.37 -69.18
C ARG A 210 41.13 -6.90 -69.07
N ALA A 211 42.18 -6.57 -68.31
CA ALA A 211 42.68 -5.20 -68.21
C ALA A 211 43.26 -4.69 -69.54
N LYS A 212 43.97 -5.56 -70.28
CA LYS A 212 44.46 -5.27 -71.63
C LYS A 212 43.31 -5.05 -72.61
N GLU A 213 42.25 -5.83 -72.51
CA GLU A 213 41.06 -5.70 -73.35
C GLU A 213 40.30 -4.39 -73.06
N THR A 214 40.01 -4.08 -71.80
CA THR A 214 39.35 -2.84 -71.40
C THR A 214 40.12 -1.59 -71.85
N ARG A 215 41.46 -1.60 -71.75
CA ARG A 215 42.28 -0.49 -72.25
C ARG A 215 42.27 -0.38 -73.77
N ARG A 216 42.27 -1.50 -74.50
CA ARG A 216 42.14 -1.51 -75.97
C ARG A 216 40.81 -0.91 -76.41
N HIS A 217 39.72 -1.24 -75.72
CA HIS A 217 38.42 -0.63 -75.93
C HIS A 217 38.43 0.89 -75.65
N ARG A 218 38.97 1.32 -74.51
CA ARG A 218 39.10 2.75 -74.17
C ARG A 218 39.93 3.54 -75.18
N LYS A 219 41.04 2.97 -75.68
CA LYS A 219 41.88 3.61 -76.70
C LYS A 219 41.17 3.72 -78.06
N ALA A 220 40.35 2.72 -78.42
CA ALA A 220 39.54 2.74 -79.63
C ALA A 220 38.34 3.71 -79.55
N GLU A 221 37.80 3.96 -78.34
CA GLU A 221 36.75 4.96 -78.12
C GLU A 221 37.31 6.39 -78.09
N MET A 222 38.52 6.60 -77.55
CA MET A 222 39.14 7.94 -77.45
C MET A 222 39.60 8.50 -78.80
N ASP A 223 39.95 7.64 -79.76
CA ASP A 223 40.24 8.04 -81.15
C ASP A 223 38.99 8.45 -81.96
N LYS A 224 37.79 8.40 -81.35
CA LYS A 224 36.52 8.67 -82.04
C LYS A 224 35.87 10.03 -81.76
N LEU A 225 36.39 10.91 -80.89
CA LEU A 225 35.65 12.13 -80.48
C LEU A 225 36.51 13.39 -80.18
N THR A 226 36.33 14.45 -80.99
CA THR A 226 36.31 15.88 -80.62
C THR A 226 35.84 16.73 -81.84
N PRO A 227 35.22 17.93 -81.71
CA PRO A 227 34.09 18.32 -80.85
C PRO A 227 32.99 19.16 -81.58
N SER A 228 31.74 19.19 -81.06
CA SER A 228 30.87 20.37 -81.18
C SER A 228 29.79 20.41 -80.08
N GLN A 229 29.81 21.49 -79.31
CA GLN A 229 28.80 22.01 -78.36
C GLN A 229 27.82 22.96 -79.12
N PRO A 230 26.82 23.62 -78.48
CA PRO A 230 25.84 23.20 -77.45
C PRO A 230 24.39 23.75 -77.69
N GLU A 231 23.50 23.49 -76.71
CA GLU A 231 22.29 24.26 -76.28
C GLU A 231 20.91 24.00 -76.95
N PRO A 232 19.77 24.40 -76.33
CA PRO A 232 19.36 24.34 -74.91
C PRO A 232 17.86 23.92 -74.72
N SER A 233 17.41 23.57 -73.50
CA SER A 233 16.04 23.88 -73.01
C SER A 233 15.78 23.39 -71.57
N SER A 234 15.42 24.34 -70.70
CA SER A 234 14.69 24.16 -69.43
C SER A 234 13.18 24.10 -69.74
N PRO A 235 12.27 23.48 -68.95
CA PRO A 235 11.86 23.93 -67.59
C PRO A 235 11.59 22.70 -66.66
N ALA A 236 11.20 22.76 -65.38
CA ALA A 236 10.37 23.69 -64.64
C ALA A 236 10.59 23.53 -63.12
N ALA A 237 10.27 24.60 -62.40
CA ALA A 237 10.24 24.69 -60.95
C ALA A 237 9.37 23.59 -60.31
N SER A 238 9.91 22.96 -59.26
CA SER A 238 9.12 22.18 -58.31
C SER A 238 9.16 22.92 -56.98
N ASP A 239 8.00 23.42 -56.57
CA ASP A 239 7.77 24.09 -55.30
C ASP A 239 8.17 23.18 -54.13
N LEU A 240 9.16 23.63 -53.36
CA LEU A 240 9.46 23.09 -52.04
C LEU A 240 8.56 23.80 -51.02
N SER A 241 7.54 23.10 -50.54
CA SER A 241 6.87 23.42 -49.27
C SER A 241 7.26 22.36 -48.24
N PRO A 242 7.91 22.72 -47.12
CA PRO A 242 8.12 21.81 -46.01
C PRO A 242 6.83 21.74 -45.17
N THR A 243 6.05 20.67 -45.35
CA THR A 243 4.95 20.32 -44.43
C THR A 243 5.55 19.70 -43.18
N ALA A 244 5.67 20.49 -42.11
CA ALA A 244 5.86 19.99 -40.75
C ALA A 244 4.51 19.44 -40.22
N PRO A 245 4.47 18.21 -39.66
CA PRO A 245 3.31 17.76 -38.88
C PRO A 245 3.34 18.32 -37.45
N PRO A 246 2.17 18.51 -36.82
CA PRO A 246 2.02 19.27 -35.58
C PRO A 246 2.54 18.55 -34.35
N ASP A 247 2.99 19.35 -33.38
CA ASP A 247 3.10 19.02 -31.96
C ASP A 247 1.92 18.15 -31.50
N LEU A 248 2.16 16.86 -31.30
CA LEU A 248 1.40 16.06 -30.36
C LEU A 248 2.13 16.13 -29.03
N LEU A 249 1.77 17.13 -28.23
CA LEU A 249 1.96 17.07 -26.79
C LEU A 249 1.16 15.86 -26.27
N PRO A 250 1.77 14.85 -25.63
CA PRO A 250 1.06 14.04 -24.69
C PRO A 250 0.81 14.93 -23.48
N ASP A 251 -0.46 15.26 -23.24
CA ASP A 251 -0.94 15.84 -22.00
C ASP A 251 -0.69 14.83 -20.87
N VAL A 252 0.54 14.79 -20.37
CA VAL A 252 0.98 14.07 -19.18
C VAL A 252 1.55 15.10 -18.23
N ALA A 253 0.64 15.89 -17.64
CA ALA A 253 0.93 16.63 -16.43
C ALA A 253 -0.32 16.75 -15.54
N ASN A 254 -1.09 15.68 -15.41
CA ASN A 254 -1.88 15.48 -14.19
C ASN A 254 -1.04 14.62 -13.24
N SER A 255 0.01 15.23 -12.70
CA SER A 255 0.85 14.65 -11.64
C SER A 255 0.03 14.55 -10.36
N ASN A 256 -0.76 13.48 -10.25
CA ASN A 256 -1.22 12.97 -8.97
C ASN A 256 -0.01 12.30 -8.30
N SER A 257 0.92 13.10 -7.79
CA SER A 257 2.01 12.61 -6.94
C SER A 257 1.42 12.26 -5.57
N GLU A 258 0.90 11.04 -5.45
CA GLU A 258 0.57 10.43 -4.16
C GLU A 258 1.87 10.12 -3.41
N CYS A 259 1.91 10.42 -2.12
CA CYS A 259 3.00 10.02 -1.23
C CYS A 259 3.12 8.49 -1.24
N VAL A 260 4.21 7.91 -1.78
CA VAL A 260 4.40 6.43 -1.83
C VAL A 260 4.54 5.80 -0.43
N VAL A 261 4.79 6.60 0.60
CA VAL A 261 4.89 6.13 2.00
C VAL A 261 3.54 6.17 2.73
N CYS A 262 2.64 7.09 2.34
CA CYS A 262 1.40 7.39 3.06
C CYS A 262 0.10 7.18 2.25
N MET A 263 0.19 7.03 0.92
CA MET A 263 -0.93 6.88 -0.02
C MET A 263 -2.04 7.96 0.06
N GLU A 264 -1.77 9.13 0.65
CA GLU A 264 -2.72 10.24 0.69
C GLU A 264 -2.48 11.22 -0.48
N ARG A 265 -3.57 11.69 -1.10
CA ARG A 265 -3.57 12.77 -2.09
C ARG A 265 -3.51 14.12 -1.37
N GLU A 266 -2.63 15.02 -1.80
CA GLU A 266 -2.66 16.40 -1.29
C GLU A 266 -4.05 17.02 -1.52
N PRO A 267 -4.74 17.50 -0.47
CA PRO A 267 -5.98 18.22 -0.64
C PRO A 267 -5.66 19.59 -1.25
N THR A 268 -6.23 19.85 -2.43
CA THR A 268 -6.22 21.17 -3.04
C THR A 268 -6.76 22.20 -2.05
N PHE A 269 -5.89 23.12 -1.64
CA PHE A 269 -6.16 24.16 -0.65
C PHE A 269 -7.24 25.11 -1.18
N THR A 270 -8.51 24.77 -0.96
CA THR A 270 -9.65 25.67 -1.17
C THR A 270 -9.90 26.43 0.12
N LYS A 271 -9.54 27.70 0.10
CA LYS A 271 -9.69 28.65 1.20
C LYS A 271 -11.19 28.92 1.42
N SER A 272 -11.84 28.23 2.35
CA SER A 272 -13.14 28.61 2.88
C SER A 272 -13.21 28.51 4.41
N ARG A 273 -13.34 29.69 5.01
CA ARG A 273 -13.95 30.02 6.32
C ARG A 273 -13.75 29.04 7.50
N GLY A 274 -12.74 29.36 8.30
CA GLY A 274 -12.90 29.69 9.73
C GLY A 274 -13.40 28.60 10.67
N PHE A 275 -12.48 27.96 11.39
CA PHE A 275 -12.61 27.75 12.83
C PHE A 275 -11.21 27.67 13.47
N SER A 276 -11.18 28.10 14.72
CA SER A 276 -10.03 28.62 15.46
C SER A 276 -8.90 27.62 15.74
N ALA A 277 -7.71 28.22 15.86
CA ALA A 277 -6.47 27.71 16.43
C ALA A 277 -6.62 26.63 17.50
N LEU A 278 -5.69 25.66 17.49
CA LEU A 278 -4.95 25.21 18.67
C LEU A 278 -3.73 24.36 18.23
N TYR A 279 -2.57 24.72 18.80
CA TYR A 279 -1.28 24.02 18.80
C TYR A 279 -0.45 23.94 17.51
N ARG A 280 0.36 24.99 17.35
CA ARG A 280 1.64 24.96 16.64
C ARG A 280 2.72 24.49 17.63
N HIS A 281 3.33 23.34 17.39
CA HIS A 281 4.68 23.04 17.87
C HIS A 281 5.47 22.35 16.75
N PRO A 282 6.68 22.85 16.40
CA PRO A 282 7.54 22.24 15.41
C PRO A 282 8.54 21.32 16.13
N LEU A 283 8.46 20.01 15.92
CA LEU A 283 9.55 19.12 16.30
C LEU A 283 9.83 18.11 15.19
N VAL A 284 10.87 18.46 14.44
CA VAL A 284 11.98 17.60 14.02
C VAL A 284 11.61 16.34 13.23
N ASN A 285 11.79 16.47 11.91
CA ASN A 285 12.08 15.39 10.98
C ASN A 285 13.20 14.48 11.50
N PHE A 286 12.90 13.20 11.70
CA PHE A 286 13.84 12.11 11.49
C PHE A 286 13.07 10.92 10.93
N CYS A 287 13.02 10.82 9.60
CA CYS A 287 12.90 9.52 8.95
C CYS A 287 14.27 8.85 9.07
N ILE A 288 14.37 7.80 9.87
CA ILE A 288 15.52 6.91 9.88
C ILE A 288 15.18 5.73 8.96
N VAL A 289 16.20 5.43 8.14
CA VAL A 289 16.36 4.46 7.05
C VAL A 289 15.65 3.13 7.25
#